data_AF-A0A845JWP5-F1
#
_entry.id   AF-A0A845JWP5-F1
#
_cell.length_a   1.000
_cell.length_b   1.000
_cell.length_c   1.000
_cell.angle_alpha   90.00
_cell.angle_beta   90.00
_cell.angle_gamma   90.00
#
_symmetry.space_group_name_H-M   'P 1'
#
loop_
_entity.id
_entity.type
_entity.pdbx_description
1 polymer ?
#
loop_
_entity_poly.entity_id
_entity_poly.type
_entity_poly.pdbx_seq_one_letter_code
_entity_poly.pdbx_strand_id
1 'polypeptide(L)' 'MAEDTEINNVIDFTEHKLLRLESDAAHEGDFALALAIGDALTRYKEGSVQIYFKDGIPYLLVPPDDEPELHEES' A
#
# COMPACT_ATOMS: atom_id res chain seq x y z
N MET A 1 4.14 -35.07 19.97
CA MET A 1 5.08 -33.98 19.60
C MET A 1 4.22 -32.93 18.96
N ALA A 2 3.96 -31.83 19.65
CA ALA A 2 3.20 -30.72 19.09
C ALA A 2 4.19 -29.92 18.24
N GLU A 3 3.90 -29.80 16.96
CA GLU A 3 4.65 -28.94 16.06
C GLU A 3 4.36 -27.50 16.51
N ASP A 4 5.31 -26.92 17.25
CA ASP A 4 5.37 -25.49 17.55
C ASP A 4 5.43 -24.76 16.21
N THR A 5 4.25 -24.43 15.69
CA THR A 5 4.12 -23.55 14.52
C THR A 5 4.49 -22.17 15.06
N GLU A 6 5.78 -21.80 14.97
CA GLU A 6 6.25 -20.46 15.29
C GLU A 6 5.38 -19.48 14.50
N ILE A 7 4.42 -18.87 15.18
CA ILE A 7 3.65 -17.75 14.62
C ILE A 7 4.68 -16.64 14.48
N ASN A 8 5.19 -16.46 13.27
CA ASN A 8 6.04 -15.33 12.92
C ASN A 8 5.22 -14.05 13.13
N ASN A 9 5.40 -13.41 14.30
CA ASN A 9 4.75 -12.16 14.68
C ASN A 9 5.35 -10.95 13.93
N VAL A 10 5.66 -11.12 12.64
CA VAL A 10 6.16 -10.04 11.80
C VAL A 10 4.96 -9.23 11.34
N ILE A 11 4.80 -8.06 11.94
CA ILE A 11 3.80 -7.09 11.51
C ILE A 11 4.38 -6.32 10.32
N ASP A 12 3.71 -6.38 9.18
CA ASP A 12 3.93 -5.42 8.11
C ASP A 12 3.41 -4.05 8.58
N PHE A 13 4.34 -3.14 8.89
CA PHE A 13 4.01 -1.81 9.40
C PHE A 13 3.21 -0.99 8.39
N THR A 14 3.46 -1.16 7.09
CA THR A 14 2.77 -0.44 6.02
C THR A 14 1.32 -0.88 5.94
N GLU A 15 1.07 -2.18 5.88
CA GLU A 15 -0.28 -2.74 5.90
C GLU A 15 -1.04 -2.31 7.16
N HIS A 16 -0.44 -2.50 8.33
CA HIS A 16 -1.08 -2.15 9.60
C HIS A 16 -1.45 -0.66 9.66
N LYS A 17 -0.58 0.22 9.17
CA LYS A 17 -0.84 1.66 9.17
C LYS A 17 -1.92 2.07 8.16
N LEU A 18 -1.94 1.47 6.97
CA LEU A 18 -2.98 1.74 5.97
C LEU A 18 -4.36 1.28 6.44
N LEU A 19 -4.46 0.08 7.02
CA LEU A 19 -5.72 -0.41 7.61
C LEU A 19 -6.26 0.55 8.68
N ARG A 20 -5.36 1.09 9.52
CA ARG A 20 -5.75 2.08 10.52
C ARG A 20 -6.25 3.38 9.89
N LEU A 21 -5.52 3.92 8.90
CA LEU A 21 -5.91 5.15 8.21
C LEU A 21 -7.23 5.01 7.44
N GLU A 22 -7.46 3.86 6.80
CA GLU A 22 -8.72 3.54 6.13
C GLU A 22 -9.87 3.55 7.14
N SER A 23 -9.69 2.88 8.29
CA SER A 23 -10.69 2.83 9.35
C SER A 23 -10.98 4.22 9.94
N ASP A 24 -9.93 5.01 10.17
CA ASP A 24 -10.07 6.38 10.70
C ASP A 24 -10.84 7.26 9.69
N ALA A 25 -10.48 7.23 8.40
CA ALA A 25 -11.18 7.97 7.35
C ALA A 25 -12.66 7.56 7.21
N ALA A 26 -12.95 6.26 7.25
CA ALA A 26 -14.32 5.77 7.22
C ALA A 26 -15.14 6.21 8.44
N HIS A 27 -14.51 6.24 9.62
CA HIS A 27 -15.15 6.69 10.85
C HIS A 27 -15.46 8.20 10.84
N GLU A 28 -14.58 9.00 10.25
CA GLU A 28 -14.77 10.43 10.04
C GLU A 28 -15.77 10.75 8.90
N GLY A 29 -16.20 9.75 8.14
CA GLY A 29 -17.16 9.88 7.04
C GLY A 29 -16.53 10.26 5.69
N ASP A 30 -15.20 10.25 5.59
CA ASP A 30 -14.49 10.45 4.33
C ASP A 30 -14.33 9.12 3.58
N PHE A 31 -15.43 8.67 2.98
CA PHE A 31 -15.46 7.41 2.23
C PHE A 31 -14.61 7.44 0.97
N ALA A 32 -14.39 8.63 0.37
CA ALA A 32 -13.54 8.76 -0.80
C ALA A 32 -12.08 8.48 -0.44
N LEU A 33 -11.61 9.04 0.67
CA LEU A 33 -10.28 8.76 1.20
C LEU A 33 -10.13 7.30 1.63
N ALA A 34 -11.12 6.74 2.35
CA ALA A 34 -11.10 5.34 2.77
C ALA A 34 -10.97 4.39 1.58
N LEU A 35 -11.76 4.61 0.50
CA LEU A 35 -11.66 3.82 -0.74
C LEU A 35 -10.31 3.96 -1.41
N ALA A 36 -9.74 5.17 -1.47
CA ALA A 36 -8.43 5.40 -2.05
C ALA A 36 -7.31 4.69 -1.26
N ILE A 37 -7.39 4.67 0.07
CA ILE A 37 -6.47 3.93 0.94
C ILE A 37 -6.62 2.42 0.73
N GLY A 38 -7.86 1.91 0.62
CA GLY A 38 -8.13 0.50 0.34
C GLY A 38 -7.57 0.02 -1.01
N ASP A 39 -7.68 0.85 -2.06
CA ASP A 39 -7.05 0.57 -3.36
C ASP A 39 -5.51 0.57 -3.24
N ALA A 40 -4.93 1.55 -2.55
CA ALA A 40 -3.49 1.60 -2.30
C ALA A 40 -2.98 0.37 -1.54
N LEU A 41 -3.73 -0.07 -0.51
CA LEU A 41 -3.41 -1.29 0.25
C LEU A 41 -3.46 -2.54 -0.63
N THR A 42 -4.47 -2.65 -1.49
CA THR A 42 -4.58 -3.76 -2.46
C THR A 42 -3.35 -3.80 -3.36
N ARG A 43 -2.98 -2.68 -3.97
CA ARG A 43 -1.82 -2.58 -4.86
C ARG A 43 -0.50 -2.87 -4.15
N TYR A 44 -0.35 -2.43 -2.90
CA TYR A 44 0.81 -2.76 -2.09
C TYR A 44 0.93 -4.26 -1.84
N LYS A 45 -0.18 -4.94 -1.51
CA LYS A 45 -0.22 -6.40 -1.31
C LYS A 45 0.05 -7.17 -2.61
N GLU A 46 -0.36 -6.63 -3.74
CA GLU A 46 -0.04 -7.17 -5.07
C GLU A 46 1.42 -6.93 -5.47
N GLY A 47 2.14 -6.06 -4.75
CA GLY A 47 3.50 -5.65 -5.08
C GLY A 47 3.60 -4.72 -6.30
N SER A 48 2.48 -4.17 -6.77
CA SER A 48 2.44 -3.28 -7.95
C SER A 48 2.88 -1.86 -7.63
N VAL A 49 2.88 -1.47 -6.35
CA VAL A 49 3.33 -0.18 -5.85
C VAL A 49 4.12 -0.35 -4.57
N GLN A 50 5.05 0.57 -4.31
CA GLN A 50 5.62 0.74 -2.97
C GLN A 50 4.92 1.91 -2.28
N ILE A 51 4.80 1.84 -0.96
CA ILE A 51 4.21 2.91 -0.16
C ILE A 51 5.25 3.45 0.80
N TYR A 52 5.42 4.77 0.78
CA TYR A 52 6.21 5.47 1.79
C TYR A 52 5.33 6.42 2.59
N PHE A 53 5.74 6.68 3.83
CA PHE A 53 5.08 7.66 4.68
C PHE A 53 5.96 8.88 4.84
N LYS A 54 5.37 10.06 4.63
CA LYS A 54 5.99 11.34 4.94
C LYS A 54 5.03 12.13 5.82
N ASP A 55 5.50 12.54 7.00
CA ASP A 55 4.71 13.28 7.98
C ASP A 55 3.38 12.60 8.35
N GLY A 56 3.38 11.26 8.39
CA GLY A 56 2.18 10.47 8.67
C GLY A 56 1.31 10.13 7.46
N ILE A 57 1.49 10.84 6.35
CA ILE A 57 0.69 10.72 5.12
C ILE A 57 1.28 9.64 4.20
N PRO A 58 0.47 8.71 3.68
CA PRO A 58 0.92 7.71 2.72
C PRO A 58 1.08 8.31 1.33
N TYR A 59 2.13 7.89 0.63
CA TYR A 59 2.41 8.24 -0.76
C TYR A 59 2.78 6.98 -1.54
N LEU A 60 2.26 6.90 -2.75
CA LEU A 60 2.56 5.84 -3.70
C LEU A 60 3.87 6.17 -4.42
N LEU A 61 4.85 5.28 -4.29
CA LEU A 61 5.99 5.22 -5.19
C LEU A 61 5.54 4.42 -6.41
N VAL A 62 5.18 5.15 -7.45
CA VAL A 62 5.05 4.58 -8.79
C VAL A 62 6.48 4.44 -9.29
N PRO A 63 6.97 3.23 -9.61
CA PRO A 63 8.25 3.12 -10.30
C PRO A 63 8.18 3.99 -11.56
N PRO A 64 9.28 4.67 -11.95
CA PRO A 64 9.29 5.27 -13.28
C PRO A 64 8.92 4.13 -14.24
N ASP A 65 7.81 4.27 -14.97
CA ASP A 65 7.52 3.43 -16.11
C ASP A 65 8.85 3.29 -16.87
N ASP A 66 9.24 2.05 -17.22
CA ASP A 66 10.15 1.85 -18.34
C ASP A 66 9.60 2.75 -19.45
N GLU A 67 10.24 3.91 -19.65
CA GLU A 67 9.83 4.87 -20.66
C GLU A 67 9.67 4.05 -21.93
N PRO A 68 8.51 4.03 -22.59
CA PRO A 68 8.44 3.39 -23.90
C PRO A 68 9.48 4.11 -24.73
N GLU A 69 10.59 3.42 -25.08
CA GLU A 69 11.57 3.93 -26.02
C GLU A 69 10.75 4.44 -27.21
N LEU A 70 10.71 5.77 -27.36
CA LEU A 70 10.12 6.41 -28.52
C LEU A 70 11.01 6.00 -29.68
N HIS A 71 10.72 4.84 -30.27
CA HIS A 71 11.20 4.52 -31.59
C HIS A 71 10.51 5.51 -32.53
N GLU A 72 11.22 6.63 -32.78
CA GLU A 72 11.03 7.46 -33.95
C GLU A 72 11.21 6.55 -35.17
N GLU A 73 10.11 5.93 -35.61
CA GLU A 73 10.08 5.27 -36.91
C GLU A 73 10.19 6.38 -37.97
N SER A 74 11.21 6.21 -38.82
CA SER A 74 11.79 7.19 -39.73
C SER A 74 10.92 7.56 -40.93
#